data_AF-A0A915KA93-F1
#
_entry.id   AF-A0A915KA93-F1
#
_cell.length_a   1.000
_cell.length_b   1.000
_cell.length_c   1.000
_cell.angle_alpha   90.00
_cell.angle_beta   90.00
_cell.angle_gamma   90.00
#
_symmetry.space_group_name_H-M   'P 1'
#
loop_
_entity.id
_entity.type
_entity.pdbx_description
1 polymer ?
#
loop_
_entity_poly.entity_id
_entity_poly.type
_entity_poly.pdbx_seq_one_letter_code
_entity_poly.pdbx_strand_id
1 'polypeptide(L)'
;MMNTSYHIANLLDKMTSADKDFRFMATNDLMNELQKDAIKLDEDCERKIVRMLLKLLEDKNGEVQNLAVKCMGPLVNKVKENHSTKYITRTTRVVRDQKI
;
A
#
# COMPACT_ATOMS: atom_id res chain seq x y z
N MET A 1 -17.02 -0.17 17.32
CA MET A 1 -16.51 -0.19 15.94
C MET A 1 -15.01 -0.06 15.99
N MET A 2 -14.25 -0.96 15.35
CA MET A 2 -12.80 -0.86 15.30
C MET A 2 -12.45 0.40 14.49
N ASN A 3 -11.65 1.29 15.06
CA ASN A 3 -11.26 2.51 14.37
C ASN A 3 -10.38 2.14 13.16
N THR A 4 -10.76 2.62 11.97
CA THR A 4 -10.11 2.32 10.68
C THR A 4 -8.59 2.51 10.74
N SER A 5 -8.09 3.52 11.45
CA SER A 5 -6.65 3.76 11.60
C SER A 5 -5.94 2.64 12.37
N TYR A 6 -6.59 2.05 13.38
CA TYR A 6 -6.03 0.89 14.11
C TYR A 6 -6.05 -0.37 13.27
N HIS A 7 -7.12 -0.57 12.49
CA HIS A 7 -7.19 -1.69 11.56
C HIS A 7 -6.07 -1.63 10.51
N ILE A 8 -5.87 -0.46 9.90
CA ILE A 8 -4.79 -0.25 8.94
C ILE A 8 -3.43 -0.46 9.60
N ALA A 9 -3.20 0.09 10.80
CA ALA A 9 -1.94 -0.10 11.51
C ALA A 9 -1.61 -1.59 11.72
N ASN A 10 -2.60 -2.41 12.07
CA ASN A 10 -2.44 -3.87 12.21
C ASN A 10 -2.11 -4.55 10.86
N LEU A 11 -2.72 -4.11 9.75
CA LEU A 11 -2.38 -4.62 8.43
C LEU A 11 -0.93 -4.28 8.06
N LEU A 12 -0.51 -3.02 8.30
CA LEU A 12 0.85 -2.58 8.01
C LEU A 12 1.90 -3.37 8.81
N ASP A 13 1.62 -3.72 10.06
CA ASP A 13 2.51 -4.57 10.85
C ASP A 13 2.67 -5.97 10.23
N LYS A 14 1.55 -6.60 9.84
CA LYS A 14 1.57 -7.91 9.16
C LYS A 14 2.29 -7.90 7.81
N MET A 15 2.31 -6.77 7.11
CA MET A 15 3.11 -6.59 5.87
C MET A 15 4.62 -6.68 6.11
N THR A 16 5.08 -6.64 7.36
CA THR A 16 6.50 -6.81 7.70
C THR A 16 6.87 -8.24 8.09
N SER A 17 5.90 -9.15 8.12
CA SER A 17 6.10 -10.55 8.51
C SER A 17 7.14 -11.25 7.63
N ALA A 18 7.91 -12.17 8.23
CA ALA A 18 8.81 -13.05 7.47
C ALA A 18 8.03 -14.00 6.54
N ASP A 19 6.79 -14.32 6.91
CA ASP A 19 5.90 -15.19 6.13
C ASP A 19 5.26 -14.42 4.97
N LYS A 20 5.46 -14.94 3.76
CA LYS A 20 4.92 -14.34 2.53
C LYS A 20 3.39 -14.31 2.51
N ASP A 21 2.73 -15.28 3.13
CA ASP A 21 1.27 -15.39 3.07
C ASP A 21 0.63 -14.33 3.96
N PHE A 22 1.24 -14.03 5.12
CA PHE A 22 0.84 -12.89 5.94
C PHE A 22 1.01 -11.56 5.21
N ARG A 23 2.15 -11.36 4.53
CA ARG A 23 2.37 -10.14 3.74
C ARG A 23 1.36 -10.00 2.60
N PHE A 24 1.11 -11.10 1.88
CA PHE A 24 0.14 -11.13 0.79
C PHE A 24 -1.28 -10.83 1.29
N MET A 25 -1.75 -11.56 2.31
CA MET A 25 -3.09 -11.35 2.88
C MET A 25 -3.27 -9.92 3.38
N ALA A 26 -2.30 -9.39 4.13
CA ALA A 26 -2.39 -8.03 4.65
C ALA A 26 -2.44 -6.97 3.52
N THR A 27 -1.65 -7.16 2.47
CA THR A 27 -1.63 -6.26 1.31
C THR A 27 -2.94 -6.34 0.53
N ASN A 28 -3.53 -7.52 0.42
CA ASN A 28 -4.83 -7.73 -0.24
C ASN A 28 -5.96 -7.06 0.55
N ASP A 29 -5.97 -7.25 1.87
CA ASP A 29 -6.96 -6.63 2.76
C ASP A 29 -6.87 -5.10 2.68
N LEU A 30 -5.65 -4.53 2.70
CA LEU A 30 -5.46 -3.09 2.54
C LEU A 30 -5.99 -2.59 1.18
N MET A 31 -5.73 -3.32 0.09
CA MET A 31 -6.24 -2.96 -1.23
C MET A 31 -7.77 -2.91 -1.24
N ASN A 32 -8.43 -3.89 -0.63
CA ASN A 32 -9.88 -3.93 -0.51
C ASN A 32 -10.42 -2.78 0.35
N GLU A 33 -9.74 -2.41 1.44
CA GLU A 33 -10.11 -1.23 2.24
C GLU A 33 -10.00 0.07 1.44
N LEU A 34 -8.92 0.26 0.69
CA LEU A 34 -8.69 1.46 -0.14
C LEU A 34 -9.71 1.62 -1.27
N GLN A 35 -10.29 0.51 -1.74
CA GLN A 35 -11.34 0.52 -2.76
C GLN A 35 -12.71 0.92 -2.21
N LYS A 36 -12.91 0.97 -0.90
CA LYS A 36 -14.18 1.41 -0.32
C LYS A 36 -14.36 2.92 -0.49
N ASP A 37 -15.57 3.35 -0.82
CA ASP A 37 -15.86 4.79 -0.99
C ASP A 37 -15.77 5.56 0.33
N ALA A 38 -16.19 4.93 1.43
CA ALA A 38 -16.30 5.57 2.75
C ALA A 38 -14.99 5.63 3.54
N ILE A 39 -13.87 5.09 3.03
CA ILE A 39 -12.60 5.11 3.76
C ILE A 39 -12.12 6.56 3.92
N LYS A 40 -11.86 6.95 5.17
CA LYS A 40 -11.24 8.23 5.50
C LYS A 40 -9.85 7.96 6.05
N LEU A 41 -8.84 8.46 5.34
CA LEU A 41 -7.46 8.41 5.77
C LEU A 41 -7.06 9.81 6.25
N ASP A 42 -6.44 9.87 7.43
CA ASP A 42 -5.69 11.06 7.81
C ASP A 42 -4.30 11.05 7.13
N GLU A 43 -3.64 12.19 7.14
CA GLU A 43 -2.35 12.38 6.47
C GLU A 43 -1.26 11.43 7.01
N ASP A 44 -1.32 11.08 8.30
CA ASP A 44 -0.33 10.18 8.89
C ASP A 44 -0.50 8.74 8.40
N CYS A 45 -1.76 8.30 8.31
CA CYS A 45 -2.14 7.02 7.76
C CYS A 45 -1.72 6.91 6.29
N GLU A 46 -2.01 7.93 5.47
CA GLU A 46 -1.58 7.99 4.06
C GLU A 46 -0.06 7.80 3.94
N ARG A 47 0.74 8.57 4.71
CA ARG A 47 2.21 8.47 4.67
C ARG A 47 2.71 7.08 5.07
N LYS A 48 2.10 6.45 6.08
CA LYS A 48 2.47 5.11 6.54
C LYS A 48 2.17 4.06 5.48
N ILE A 49 0.99 4.11 4.86
CA ILE A 49 0.59 3.20 3.79
C ILE A 49 1.56 3.31 2.61
N VAL A 50 1.84 4.53 2.14
CA VAL A 50 2.78 4.77 1.04
C VAL A 50 4.14 4.16 1.33
N ARG A 51 4.71 4.44 2.52
CA ARG A 51 6.03 3.94 2.89
C ARG A 51 6.08 2.42 2.88
N MET A 52 5.01 1.77 3.38
CA MET A 52 4.93 0.32 3.38
C MET A 52 4.81 -0.25 1.97
N LEU A 53 3.95 0.30 1.12
CA LEU A 53 3.80 -0.18 -0.26
C LEU A 53 5.08 0.01 -1.06
N LEU A 54 5.79 1.14 -0.91
CA LEU A 54 7.10 1.34 -1.52
C LEU A 54 8.13 0.29 -1.08
N LYS A 55 8.12 -0.12 0.19
CA LYS A 55 8.96 -1.22 0.68
C LYS A 55 8.57 -2.56 0.05
N LEU A 56 7.27 -2.83 -0.10
CA LEU A 56 6.77 -4.07 -0.71
C LEU A 56 7.00 -4.13 -2.22
N LEU A 57 7.22 -3.00 -2.90
CA LEU A 57 7.73 -3.03 -4.28
C LEU A 57 9.09 -3.71 -4.37
N GLU A 58 9.86 -3.76 -3.28
CA GLU A 58 11.15 -4.44 -3.19
C GLU A 58 11.03 -5.82 -2.50
N ASP A 59 9.81 -6.36 -2.35
CA ASP A 59 9.60 -7.67 -1.74
C ASP A 59 10.29 -8.78 -2.58
N LYS A 60 10.85 -9.77 -1.89
CA LYS A 60 11.50 -10.92 -2.52
C LYS A 60 10.49 -11.84 -3.24
N ASN A 61 9.21 -11.77 -2.86
CA ASN A 61 8.14 -12.53 -3.48
C ASN A 61 7.42 -11.69 -4.54
N GLY A 62 7.42 -12.16 -5.79
CA GLY A 62 6.82 -11.45 -6.91
C GLY A 62 5.29 -11.28 -6.83
N GLU A 63 4.57 -12.16 -6.13
CA GLU A 63 3.11 -12.02 -5.96
C GLU A 63 2.79 -10.87 -4.99
N VAL A 64 3.54 -10.77 -3.89
CA VAL A 64 3.43 -9.66 -2.93
C VAL A 64 3.81 -8.34 -3.61
N GLN A 65 4.88 -8.32 -4.40
CA GLN A 65 5.29 -7.15 -5.18
C GLN A 65 4.21 -6.71 -6.18
N ASN A 66 3.66 -7.65 -6.97
CA ASN A 66 2.60 -7.36 -7.92
C ASN A 66 1.34 -6.81 -7.23
N LEU A 67 1.01 -7.34 -6.06
CA LEU A 67 -0.11 -6.86 -5.27
C LEU A 67 0.13 -5.44 -4.74
N ALA A 68 1.36 -5.14 -4.31
CA ALA A 68 1.75 -3.78 -3.90
C ALA A 68 1.61 -2.78 -5.07
N VAL A 69 2.04 -3.15 -6.29
CA VAL A 69 1.84 -2.32 -7.50
C VAL A 69 0.35 -2.04 -7.75
N LYS A 70 -0.51 -3.07 -7.68
CA LYS A 70 -1.96 -2.91 -7.86
C LYS A 70 -2.59 -2.02 -6.78
N CYS A 71 -2.14 -2.17 -5.54
CA CYS A 71 -2.62 -1.39 -4.39
C CYS A 71 -2.33 0.13 -4.52
N MET A 72 -1.27 0.50 -5.26
CA MET A 72 -0.95 1.91 -5.52
C MET A 72 -2.05 2.63 -6.33
N GLY A 73 -2.77 1.92 -7.21
CA GLY A 73 -3.82 2.52 -8.04
C GLY A 73 -4.95 3.14 -7.20
N PRO A 74 -5.66 2.36 -6.37
CA PRO A 74 -6.66 2.88 -5.45
C PRO A 74 -6.13 3.94 -4.49
N LEU A 75 -4.89 3.80 -3.99
CA LEU A 75 -4.29 4.77 -3.07
C LEU A 75 -4.15 6.16 -3.71
N VAL A 76 -3.69 6.25 -4.96
CA VAL A 76 -3.53 7.53 -5.68
C VAL A 76 -4.85 8.27 -5.82
N ASN A 77 -5.97 7.55 -5.95
CA ASN A 77 -7.30 8.14 -6.01
C ASN A 77 -7.83 8.63 -4.65
N LYS A 78 -7.22 8.18 -3.53
CA LYS A 78 -7.63 8.55 -2.17
C LYS A 78 -6.76 9.67 -1.57
N VAL A 79 -5.50 9.77 -1.98
CA VAL A 79 -4.59 10.85 -1.53
C VAL A 79 -4.87 12.15 -2.30
N LYS A 80 -4.78 13.29 -1.61
CA LYS A 80 -4.93 14.63 -2.21
C LYS A 80 -3.77 14.92 -3.18
N GLU A 81 -4.05 15.65 -4.28
CA GLU A 81 -3.12 15.92 -5.39
C GLU A 81 -1.69 16.30 -4.98
N ASN A 82 -1.52 17.12 -3.94
CA ASN A 82 -0.20 17.58 -3.47
C ASN A 82 0.74 16.44 -3.05
N HIS A 83 0.20 15.29 -2.63
CA HIS A 83 0.98 14.13 -2.23
C HIS A 83 1.07 13.09 -3.34
N SER A 84 0.03 12.96 -4.16
CA SER A 84 -0.09 12.02 -5.28
C SER A 84 1.08 12.12 -6.26
N THR A 85 1.52 13.34 -6.61
CA THR A 85 2.61 13.55 -7.58
C THR A 85 3.93 12.92 -7.11
N LYS A 86 4.28 13.07 -5.83
CA LYS A 86 5.52 12.51 -5.27
C LYS A 86 5.51 10.98 -5.24
N TYR A 87 4.33 10.39 -5.04
CA TYR A 87 4.15 8.94 -4.99
C TYR A 87 4.19 8.33 -6.38
N ILE A 88 3.50 8.93 -7.35
CA ILE A 88 3.48 8.50 -8.76
C ILE A 88 4.91 8.49 -9.33
N THR A 89 5.69 9.56 -9.14
CA THR A 89 7.06 9.64 -9.67
C THR A 89 7.96 8.51 -9.15
N ARG A 90 7.80 8.12 -7.89
CA ARG A 90 8.62 7.05 -7.30
C ARG A 90 8.17 5.67 -7.78
N THR A 91 6.86 5.43 -7.90
CA THR A 91 6.32 4.17 -8.44
C THR A 91 6.69 3.98 -9.92
N THR A 92 6.59 5.02 -10.76
CA THR A 92 7.00 4.93 -12.17
C THR A 92 8.47 4.58 -12.33
N ARG A 93 9.34 5.08 -11.45
CA ARG A 93 10.76 4.73 -11.46
C ARG A 93 10.99 3.27 -11.07
N VAL A 94 10.39 2.80 -9.99
CA VAL A 94 10.55 1.41 -9.51
C VAL A 94 9.99 0.40 -10.50
N VAL A 95 8.82 0.66 -11.11
CA VAL A 95 8.25 -0.21 -12.16
C VAL A 95 9.14 -0.24 -13.40
N ARG A 96 9.72 0.90 -13.82
CA ARG A 96 10.68 0.95 -14.94
C ARG A 96 11.96 0.17 -14.64
N ASP A 97 12.46 0.24 -13.41
CA ASP A 97 13.70 -0.42 -13.00
C ASP A 97 13.53 -1.94 -12.78
N GLN A 98 12.29 -2.42 -12.59
CA GLN A 98 12.00 -3.83 -12.28
C GLN A 98 11.69 -4.75 -13.48
N LYS A 99 11.65 -4.25 -14.72
CA LYS A 99 11.33 -5.07 -15.93
C LYS A 99 10.14 -6.04 -15.71
N ILE A 100 9.04 -5.51 -15.18
CA ILE A 100 7.72 -6.17 -15.30
C ILE A 100 7.12 -5.76 -16.64
#